data_AF-F7V3I0-F1
#
_entry.id   AF-F7V3I0-F1
#
_cell.length_a   1.000
_cell.length_b   1.000
_cell.length_c   1.000
_cell.angle_alpha   90.00
_cell.angle_beta   90.00
_cell.angle_gamma   90.00
#
_symmetry.space_group_name_H-M   'P 1'
#
loop_
_entity.id
_entity.type
_entity.pdbx_description
1 polymer ?
#
loop_
_entity_poly.entity_id
_entity_poly.type
_entity_poly.pdbx_seq_one_letter_code
_entity_poly.pdbx_strand_id
1 'polypeptide(L)'
;MNLKQMFYFSEIAKSRSFSLAAQNLFVSQPLLSQTVKQLEEELGVTLIYRTNHEFFLTFSGEAFLDSCNSILNSFYDIPNRVKSSNDVCGKVTICMPATLLNIYFPDFLAEFADKYPHMGVRTKTWTHIGL
;
A
#
# COMPACT_ATOMS: atom_id res chain seq x y z
N MET A 1 -8.65 -15.22 13.62
CA MET A 1 -8.65 -14.36 12.42
C MET A 1 -7.21 -14.25 11.93
N ASN A 2 -6.97 -14.26 10.61
CA ASN A 2 -5.64 -14.09 10.03
C ASN A 2 -5.67 -13.35 8.67
N LEU A 3 -4.49 -12.97 8.15
CA LEU A 3 -4.34 -12.23 6.88
C LEU A 3 -4.97 -12.93 5.67
N LYS A 4 -4.90 -14.27 5.60
CA LYS A 4 -5.49 -15.04 4.50
C LYS A 4 -7.02 -14.94 4.51
N GLN A 5 -7.63 -14.99 5.70
CA GLN A 5 -9.07 -14.80 5.86
C GLN A 5 -9.49 -13.36 5.50
N MET A 6 -8.70 -12.35 5.87
CA MET A 6 -8.93 -10.94 5.49
C MET A 6 -8.86 -10.75 3.96
N PHE A 7 -7.86 -11.35 3.31
CA PHE A 7 -7.72 -11.32 1.85
C PHE A 7 -8.91 -11.99 1.15
N TYR A 8 -9.32 -13.17 1.64
CA TYR A 8 -10.50 -13.87 1.13
C TYR A 8 -11.78 -13.05 1.29
N PHE A 9 -11.99 -12.45 2.47
CA PHE A 9 -13.13 -11.59 2.71
C PHE A 9 -13.14 -10.37 1.78
N SER A 10 -11.99 -9.69 1.61
CA SER A 10 -11.86 -8.53 0.72
C SER A 10 -12.22 -8.88 -0.73
N GLU A 11 -11.77 -10.03 -1.23
CA GLU A 11 -12.10 -10.47 -2.59
C GLU A 11 -13.59 -10.87 -2.74
N ILE A 12 -14.19 -11.50 -1.72
CA ILE A 12 -15.63 -11.80 -1.69
C ILE A 12 -16.45 -10.51 -1.74
N ALA A 13 -16.08 -9.51 -0.92
CA ALA A 13 -16.74 -8.23 -0.85
C ALA A 13 -16.64 -7.45 -2.16
N LYS A 14 -15.46 -7.46 -2.80
CA LYS A 14 -15.21 -6.85 -4.10
C LYS A 14 -16.00 -7.53 -5.22
N SER A 15 -16.01 -8.86 -5.24
CA SER A 15 -16.72 -9.65 -6.26
C SER A 15 -18.23 -9.68 -6.06
N ARG A 16 -18.72 -9.36 -4.86
CA ARG A 16 -20.13 -9.50 -4.44
C ARG A 16 -20.72 -10.89 -4.73
N SER A 17 -19.85 -11.90 -4.78
CA SER A 17 -20.20 -13.27 -5.16
C SER A 17 -19.13 -14.23 -4.67
N PHE A 18 -19.57 -15.23 -3.90
CA PHE A 18 -18.68 -16.29 -3.43
C PHE A 18 -18.14 -17.15 -4.59
N SER A 19 -18.96 -17.41 -5.62
CA SER A 19 -18.55 -18.21 -6.76
C SER A 19 -17.51 -17.49 -7.61
N LEU A 20 -17.71 -16.19 -7.85
CA LEU A 20 -16.74 -15.38 -8.61
C LEU A 20 -15.44 -15.20 -7.81
N ALA A 21 -15.52 -14.91 -6.52
CA ALA A 21 -14.35 -14.81 -5.66
C ALA A 21 -13.57 -16.14 -5.60
N ALA A 22 -14.26 -17.28 -5.53
CA ALA A 22 -13.64 -18.60 -5.56
C ALA A 22 -12.86 -18.84 -6.86
N GLN A 23 -13.42 -18.43 -8.00
CA GLN A 23 -12.73 -18.49 -9.30
C GLN A 23 -11.51 -17.58 -9.32
N ASN A 24 -11.62 -16.31 -8.89
CA ASN A 24 -10.52 -15.35 -8.86
C ASN A 24 -9.37 -15.79 -7.95
N LEU A 25 -9.71 -16.46 -6.84
CA LEU A 25 -8.75 -16.95 -5.85
C LEU A 25 -8.24 -18.36 -6.13
N PHE A 26 -8.76 -19.05 -7.15
CA PHE A 26 -8.46 -20.45 -7.46
C PHE A 26 -8.68 -21.39 -6.26
N VAL A 27 -9.79 -21.19 -5.54
CA VAL A 27 -10.19 -22.03 -4.39
C VAL A 27 -11.64 -22.50 -4.51
N SER A 28 -12.07 -23.36 -3.61
CA SER A 28 -13.47 -23.83 -3.60
C SER A 28 -14.40 -22.81 -2.92
N GLN A 29 -15.62 -22.68 -3.43
CA GLN A 29 -16.65 -21.82 -2.84
C GLN A 29 -17.04 -22.24 -1.40
N PRO A 30 -17.13 -23.54 -1.04
CA PRO A 30 -17.35 -23.96 0.35
C PRO A 30 -16.27 -23.45 1.32
N LEU A 31 -14.99 -23.42 0.91
CA LEU A 31 -13.90 -22.88 1.72
C LEU A 31 -14.14 -21.40 2.05
N LEU A 32 -14.53 -20.60 1.05
CA LEU A 32 -14.82 -19.18 1.25
C LEU A 32 -16.04 -18.97 2.15
N SER A 33 -17.10 -19.75 1.96
CA SER A 33 -18.29 -19.67 2.83
C SER A 33 -17.96 -20.04 4.28
N GLN A 34 -17.14 -21.07 4.49
CA GLN A 34 -16.68 -21.46 5.83
C GLN A 34 -15.78 -20.39 6.43
N THR A 35 -14.91 -19.78 5.63
CA THR A 35 -14.02 -18.69 6.07
C THR A 35 -14.81 -17.49 6.59
N VAL A 36 -15.83 -17.04 5.85
CA VAL A 36 -16.70 -15.94 6.30
C VAL A 36 -17.44 -16.33 7.58
N LYS A 37 -17.99 -17.54 7.64
CA LYS A 37 -18.69 -18.01 8.84
C LYS A 37 -17.80 -18.00 10.08
N GLN A 38 -16.55 -18.46 9.95
CA GLN A 38 -15.58 -18.42 11.05
C GLN A 38 -15.24 -16.99 11.49
N LEU A 39 -15.12 -16.05 10.54
CA LEU A 39 -14.92 -14.64 10.87
C LEU A 39 -16.12 -14.06 11.62
N GLU A 40 -17.34 -14.36 11.18
CA GLU A 40 -18.57 -13.91 11.84
C GLU A 40 -18.73 -14.50 13.24
N GLU A 41 -18.42 -15.79 13.42
CA GLU A 41 -18.42 -16.48 14.72
C GLU A 41 -17.38 -15.89 15.68
N GLU A 42 -16.17 -15.62 15.19
CA GLU A 42 -15.09 -15.05 16.00
C GLU A 42 -15.35 -13.59 16.41
N LEU A 43 -15.93 -12.80 15.50
CA LEU A 43 -16.23 -11.39 15.74
C LEU A 43 -17.59 -11.16 16.43
N GLY A 44 -18.44 -12.20 16.50
CA GLY A 44 -19.77 -12.13 17.10
C GLY A 44 -20.77 -11.26 16.32
N VAL A 45 -20.51 -11.02 15.02
CA VAL A 45 -21.34 -10.16 14.15
C VAL A 45 -21.49 -10.76 12.77
N THR A 46 -22.62 -10.49 12.11
CA THR A 46 -22.80 -10.80 10.69
C THR A 46 -22.07 -9.76 9.84
N LEU A 47 -21.25 -10.20 8.90
CA LEU A 47 -20.51 -9.36 7.97
C LEU A 47 -21.19 -9.30 6.60
N ILE A 48 -21.89 -10.37 6.18
CA ILE A 48 -22.51 -10.46 4.86
C ILE A 48 -23.96 -10.91 4.98
N TYR A 49 -24.88 -10.14 4.39
CA TYR A 49 -26.22 -10.62 4.07
C TYR A 49 -26.26 -11.13 2.63
N ARG A 50 -26.74 -12.37 2.47
CA ARG A 50 -26.99 -12.94 1.14
C ARG A 50 -28.35 -13.63 1.09
N THR A 51 -29.08 -13.37 0.02
CA THR A 51 -30.27 -14.12 -0.39
C THR A 51 -30.01 -14.74 -1.76
N ASN A 52 -31.00 -15.44 -2.34
CA ASN A 52 -30.86 -15.96 -3.70
C ASN A 52 -30.75 -14.85 -4.76
N HIS A 53 -31.06 -13.60 -4.43
CA HIS A 53 -31.14 -12.50 -5.41
C HIS A 53 -30.21 -11.33 -5.05
N GLU A 54 -29.79 -11.25 -3.79
CA GLU A 54 -29.08 -10.08 -3.29
C GLU A 54 -27.86 -10.47 -2.45
N PHE A 55 -26.82 -9.65 -2.56
CA PHE A 55 -25.59 -9.73 -1.77
C PHE A 55 -25.24 -8.33 -1.28
N PHE A 56 -25.14 -8.16 0.04
CA PHE A 56 -24.76 -6.90 0.65
C PHE A 56 -23.84 -7.14 1.85
N LEU A 57 -22.94 -6.18 2.09
CA LEU A 57 -22.22 -6.10 3.35
C LEU A 57 -23.14 -5.52 4.41
N THR A 58 -22.99 -5.97 5.65
CA THR A 58 -23.58 -5.27 6.79
C THR A 58 -22.75 -4.03 7.11
N PHE A 59 -23.24 -3.15 7.99
CA PHE A 59 -22.43 -2.06 8.54
C PHE A 59 -21.10 -2.57 9.12
N SER A 60 -21.15 -3.67 9.87
CA SER A 60 -19.94 -4.34 10.40
C SER A 60 -19.07 -4.92 9.28
N GLY A 61 -19.67 -5.43 8.21
CA GLY A 61 -18.98 -5.93 7.02
C GLY A 61 -18.22 -4.85 6.27
N GLU A 62 -18.80 -3.66 6.12
CA GLU A 62 -18.14 -2.50 5.52
C GLU A 62 -16.96 -2.03 6.38
N ALA A 63 -17.17 -1.86 7.69
CA ALA A 63 -16.10 -1.49 8.62
C ALA A 63 -14.96 -2.53 8.63
N PHE A 64 -15.30 -3.81 8.53
CA PHE A 64 -14.32 -4.88 8.44
C PHE A 64 -13.56 -4.86 7.11
N LEU A 65 -14.23 -4.57 5.99
CA LEU A 65 -13.59 -4.43 4.68
C LEU A 65 -12.56 -3.29 4.68
N ASP A 66 -12.90 -2.13 5.24
CA ASP A 66 -12.00 -0.99 5.33
C ASP A 66 -10.74 -1.31 6.16
N SER A 67 -10.94 -2.04 7.26
CA SER A 67 -9.85 -2.54 8.10
C SER A 67 -8.97 -3.54 7.33
N CYS A 68 -9.58 -4.48 6.61
CA CYS A 68 -8.88 -5.44 5.76
C CYS A 68 -8.03 -4.73 4.70
N ASN A 69 -8.60 -3.76 3.99
CA ASN A 69 -7.89 -3.01 2.95
C ASN A 69 -6.69 -2.24 3.54
N SER A 70 -6.86 -1.59 4.69
CA SER A 70 -5.79 -0.85 5.36
C SER A 70 -4.63 -1.77 5.78
N ILE A 71 -4.94 -2.93 6.36
CA ILE A 71 -3.95 -3.91 6.81
C ILE A 71 -3.24 -4.55 5.61
N LEU A 72 -3.99 -4.98 4.59
CA LEU A 72 -3.43 -5.62 3.40
C LEU A 72 -2.54 -4.64 2.62
N ASN A 73 -2.95 -3.38 2.46
CA ASN A 73 -2.12 -2.36 1.83
C ASN A 73 -0.83 -2.13 2.62
N SER A 74 -0.93 -2.04 3.95
CA SER A 74 0.26 -1.90 4.80
C SER A 74 1.19 -3.10 4.68
N PHE A 75 0.63 -4.32 4.58
CA PHE A 75 1.38 -5.55 4.40
C PHE A 75 2.10 -5.61 3.03
N TYR A 76 1.39 -5.26 1.95
CA TYR A 76 1.97 -5.21 0.60
C TYR A 76 2.99 -4.09 0.42
N ASP A 77 2.95 -3.05 1.25
CA ASP A 77 3.91 -1.95 1.25
C ASP A 77 5.20 -2.27 2.02
N ILE A 78 5.24 -3.34 2.84
CA ILE A 78 6.44 -3.74 3.59
C ILE A 78 7.67 -3.87 2.69
N PRO A 79 7.65 -4.58 1.54
CA PRO A 79 8.81 -4.69 0.67
C PRO A 79 9.28 -3.33 0.16
N ASN A 80 8.37 -2.39 -0.12
CA ASN A 80 8.74 -1.06 -0.58
C ASN A 80 9.41 -0.27 0.56
N ARG A 81 8.88 -0.33 1.78
CA ARG A 81 9.48 0.32 2.96
C ARG A 81 10.86 -0.23 3.30
N VAL A 82 11.02 -1.55 3.23
CA VAL A 82 12.29 -2.24 3.48
C VAL A 82 13.30 -2.02 2.34
N LYS A 83 12.86 -1.96 1.08
CA LYS A 83 13.76 -1.61 -0.04
C LYS A 83 14.15 -0.13 -0.01
N SER A 84 13.24 0.75 0.39
CA SER A 84 13.51 2.19 0.56
C SER A 84 14.53 2.49 1.65
N SER A 85 14.81 1.55 2.57
CA SER A 85 15.90 1.74 3.54
C SER A 85 17.29 1.47 2.97
N ASN A 86 17.41 0.84 1.78
CA ASN A 86 18.71 0.57 1.14
C ASN A 86 18.88 1.16 -0.26
N ASP A 87 17.81 1.47 -1.00
CA ASP A 87 17.89 2.07 -2.34
C ASP A 87 17.01 3.33 -2.41
N VAL A 88 17.57 4.46 -2.01
CA VAL A 88 16.95 5.76 -2.32
C VAL A 88 17.18 6.02 -3.81
N CYS A 89 16.15 5.78 -4.61
CA CYS A 89 16.14 5.99 -6.06
C CYS A 89 15.24 7.18 -6.39
N GLY A 90 15.72 8.14 -7.19
CA GLY A 90 14.93 9.32 -7.53
C GLY A 90 15.75 10.50 -8.03
N LYS A 91 15.10 11.67 -8.16
CA LYS A 91 15.77 12.94 -8.51
C LYS A 91 15.55 13.98 -7.42
N VAL A 92 16.63 14.51 -6.87
CA VAL A 92 16.58 15.62 -5.89
C VAL A 92 17.01 16.88 -6.60
N THR A 93 16.19 17.94 -6.49
CA THR A 93 16.56 19.27 -6.97
C THR A 93 16.95 20.15 -5.79
N ILE A 94 18.20 20.60 -5.77
CA ILE A 94 18.74 21.46 -4.73
C ILE A 94 18.78 22.90 -5.26
N CYS A 95 18.11 23.80 -4.56
CA CYS A 95 18.10 25.23 -4.86
C CYS A 95 19.05 25.97 -3.92
N MET A 96 20.08 26.62 -4.46
CA MET A 96 21.03 27.40 -3.65
C MET A 96 21.69 28.54 -4.45
N PRO A 97 22.21 29.58 -3.78
CA PRO A 97 23.04 30.61 -4.40
C PRO A 97 24.26 30.03 -5.13
N ALA A 98 24.62 30.62 -6.28
CA ALA A 98 25.72 30.14 -7.12
C ALA A 98 27.08 30.10 -6.38
N THR A 99 27.28 30.99 -5.41
CA THR A 99 28.48 31.04 -4.57
C THR A 99 28.62 29.78 -3.71
N LEU A 100 27.53 29.35 -3.06
CA LEU A 100 27.53 28.13 -2.24
C LEU A 100 27.64 26.87 -3.11
N LEU A 101 27.06 26.92 -4.32
CA LEU A 101 27.17 25.82 -5.27
C LEU A 101 28.63 25.55 -5.67
N ASN A 102 29.42 26.58 -5.95
CA ASN A 102 30.80 26.35 -6.40
C ASN A 102 31.76 25.96 -5.26
N ILE A 103 31.47 26.38 -4.02
CA ILE A 103 32.39 26.17 -2.89
C ILE A 103 32.14 24.84 -2.16
N TYR A 104 30.86 24.48 -1.92
CA TYR A 104 30.52 23.36 -1.04
C TYR A 104 29.89 22.17 -1.76
N PHE A 105 29.36 22.38 -2.96
CA PHE A 105 28.62 21.34 -3.67
C PHE A 105 29.49 20.20 -4.20
N PRO A 106 30.74 20.40 -4.67
CA PRO A 106 31.57 19.29 -5.14
C PRO A 106 31.82 18.22 -4.06
N ASP A 107 32.17 18.64 -2.85
CA ASP A 107 32.44 17.74 -1.72
C ASP A 107 31.16 17.04 -1.25
N PHE A 108 30.07 17.80 -1.13
CA PHE A 108 28.75 17.25 -0.82
C PHE A 108 28.30 16.23 -1.87
N LEU A 109 28.46 16.52 -3.16
CA LEU A 109 28.04 15.64 -4.24
C LEU A 109 28.87 14.36 -4.26
N ALA A 110 30.16 14.41 -3.95
CA ALA A 110 31.02 13.24 -3.86
C ALA A 110 30.55 12.30 -2.73
N GLU A 111 30.33 12.81 -1.52
CA GLU A 111 29.83 12.02 -0.39
C GLU A 111 28.40 11.50 -0.64
N PHE A 112 27.55 12.33 -1.26
CA PHE A 112 26.17 11.98 -1.57
C PHE A 112 26.05 10.92 -2.67
N ALA A 113 26.89 11.00 -3.71
CA ALA A 113 26.91 10.02 -4.80
C ALA A 113 27.45 8.66 -4.32
N ASP A 114 28.42 8.65 -3.40
CA ASP A 114 28.95 7.41 -2.80
C ASP A 114 27.90 6.74 -1.91
N LYS A 115 27.14 7.53 -1.15
CA LYS A 115 26.10 7.04 -0.23
C LYS A 115 24.77 6.70 -0.93
N TYR A 116 24.45 7.35 -2.04
CA TYR A 116 23.19 7.18 -2.80
C TYR A 116 23.44 7.07 -4.31
N PRO A 117 24.05 5.97 -4.77
CA PRO A 117 24.49 5.80 -6.18
C PRO A 117 23.34 5.79 -7.19
N HIS A 118 22.10 5.59 -6.74
CA HIS A 118 20.91 5.55 -7.58
C HIS A 118 20.08 6.85 -7.57
N MET A 119 20.58 7.92 -6.95
CA MET A 119 19.94 9.24 -6.96
C MET A 119 20.55 10.19 -7.98
N GLY A 120 19.70 10.74 -8.85
CA GLY A 120 20.06 11.83 -9.75
C GLY A 120 19.97 13.19 -9.06
N VAL A 121 21.10 13.86 -8.83
CA VAL A 121 21.11 15.20 -8.26
C VAL A 121 21.01 16.25 -9.36
N ARG A 122 20.07 17.19 -9.21
CA ARG A 122 19.96 18.39 -10.04
C ARG A 122 20.13 19.63 -9.18
N THR A 123 20.79 20.63 -9.73
CA THR A 123 20.94 21.94 -9.08
C THR A 123 20.11 22.95 -9.84
N LYS A 124 19.48 23.86 -9.10
CA LYS A 124 18.92 25.09 -9.65
C LYS A 124 19.51 26.25 -8.88
N THR A 125 20.09 27.20 -9.59
CA THR A 125 20.49 28.47 -8.99
C THR A 125 19.25 29.35 -8.91
N TRP A 126 19.03 29.95 -7.74
CA TRP A 126 18.04 31.00 -7.60
C TRP A 126 18.77 32.33 -7.48
N THR A 127 18.73 33.10 -8.56
CA THR A 127 19.29 34.45 -8.59
C THR A 127 18.16 35.40 -8.20
N HIS A 128 18.24 36.01 -7.02
CA HIS A 128 17.53 37.27 -6.79
C HIS A 128 18.15 38.31 -7.72
N ILE A 129 17.59 38.47 -8.93
CA ILE A 129 17.81 39.68 -9.73
C ILE A 129 16.76 40.65 -9.22
N GLY A 130 17.20 41.59 -8.40
CA GLY A 130 16.32 42.59 -7.80
C GLY A 130 17.08 43.47 -6.81
N LEU A 131 18.02 44.26 -7.33
CA LEU A 131 18.18 45.71 -7.12
C LEU A 131 19.36 46.21 -7.97
#